data_AF-A0A939V2V6-F1
#
_entry.id   AF-A0A939V2V6-F1
#
_cell.length_a   1.000
_cell.length_b   1.000
_cell.length_c   1.000
_cell.angle_alpha   90.00
_cell.angle_beta   90.00
_cell.angle_gamma   90.00
#
_symmetry.space_group_name_H-M   'P 1'
#
loop_
_entity.id
_entity.type
_entity.pdbx_description
1 polymer ?
#
loop_
_entity_poly.entity_id
_entity_poly.type
_entity_poly.pdbx_seq_one_letter_code
_entity_poly.pdbx_strand_id
1 'polypeptide(L)'
;MRRFPLRQLILYTVYILLVFCLQVSYSAEMSFLGQIPDLMFVFTVFTAYFYDFRDGAIVGLVLGLLRDCFCAPCVTGLDGTLVVTGGIGMLVLFLAAAFASSFFTGRMKRNVPFSFATVAVATIIYKVAGYLLSVLWFSLVQHTVTAMDLADFALGSLLPQLGLNLIAAIPLVFLLKFLGPYKRGSAKDKNEDKIISGEGNWVTY
;
A
#
# COMPACT_ATOMS: atom_id res chain seq x y z
N MET A 1 -22.46 20.27 -17.18
CA MET A 1 -21.17 20.60 -16.51
C MET A 1 -20.86 19.52 -15.47
N ARG A 2 -19.86 18.66 -15.69
CA ARG A 2 -19.37 17.74 -14.65
C ARG A 2 -18.84 18.61 -13.51
N ARG A 3 -19.49 18.61 -12.35
CA ARG A 3 -18.96 19.28 -11.15
C ARG A 3 -17.63 18.60 -10.84
N PHE A 4 -16.53 19.30 -11.13
CA PHE A 4 -15.20 18.83 -10.73
C PHE A 4 -15.25 18.56 -9.23
N PRO A 5 -14.90 17.37 -8.78
CA PRO A 5 -15.19 17.03 -7.42
C PRO A 5 -14.06 17.50 -6.49
N LEU A 6 -13.96 18.82 -6.35
CA LEU A 6 -12.92 19.55 -5.63
C LEU A 6 -12.69 19.03 -4.21
N ARG A 7 -13.78 18.68 -3.49
CA ARG A 7 -13.72 18.12 -2.13
C ARG A 7 -12.86 16.85 -2.06
N GLN A 8 -12.95 16.00 -3.09
CA GLN A 8 -12.25 14.72 -3.14
C GLN A 8 -10.75 14.95 -3.23
N LEU A 9 -10.37 15.81 -4.17
CA LEU A 9 -8.99 16.21 -4.39
C LEU A 9 -8.38 16.80 -3.11
N ILE A 10 -9.08 17.74 -2.48
CA ILE A 10 -8.63 18.37 -1.22
C ILE A 10 -8.43 17.32 -0.12
N LEU A 11 -9.38 16.40 0.06
CA LEU A 11 -9.25 15.35 1.10
C LEU A 11 -8.08 14.40 0.82
N TYR A 12 -7.88 13.97 -0.42
CA TYR A 12 -6.71 13.15 -0.78
C TYR A 12 -5.42 13.90 -0.54
N THR A 13 -5.32 15.17 -0.95
CA THR A 13 -4.13 15.98 -0.72
C THR A 13 -3.83 16.11 0.77
N VAL A 14 -4.83 16.42 1.59
CA VAL A 14 -4.66 16.53 3.06
C VAL A 14 -4.20 15.20 3.65
N TYR A 15 -4.79 14.08 3.26
CA TYR A 15 -4.39 12.77 3.78
C TYR A 15 -3.01 12.33 3.32
N ILE A 16 -2.66 12.55 2.05
CA ILE A 16 -1.33 12.29 1.52
C ILE A 16 -0.30 13.09 2.32
N LEU A 17 -0.53 14.39 2.53
CA LEU A 17 0.38 15.24 3.32
C LEU A 17 0.46 14.80 4.78
N LEU A 18 -0.67 14.47 5.41
CA LEU A 18 -0.69 14.03 6.81
C LEU A 18 0.09 12.72 6.98
N VAL A 19 -0.20 11.71 6.16
CA VAL A 19 0.48 10.42 6.21
C VAL A 19 1.97 10.59 5.89
N PHE A 20 2.29 11.43 4.91
CA PHE A 20 3.67 11.74 4.55
C PHE A 20 4.43 12.39 5.71
N CYS A 21 3.88 13.45 6.31
CA CYS A 21 4.51 14.14 7.43
C CYS A 21 4.70 13.20 8.62
N LEU A 22 3.69 12.37 8.95
CA LEU A 22 3.82 11.38 10.02
C LEU A 22 4.92 10.36 9.71
N GLN A 23 5.00 9.84 8.49
CA GLN A 23 6.02 8.87 8.10
C GLN A 23 7.44 9.44 8.25
N VAL A 24 7.66 10.67 7.77
CA VAL A 24 8.98 11.33 7.81
C VAL A 24 9.36 11.74 9.24
N SER A 25 8.38 12.01 10.10
CA SER A 25 8.62 12.44 11.48
C SER A 25 8.95 11.31 12.46
N TYR A 26 8.91 10.04 12.03
CA TYR A 26 9.28 8.93 12.89
C TYR A 26 10.77 8.98 13.24
N SER A 27 11.06 9.19 14.53
CA SER A 27 12.42 9.07 15.08
C SER A 27 12.85 7.61 15.17
N ALA A 28 14.16 7.36 15.03
CA ALA A 28 14.76 6.03 15.22
C ALA A 28 14.45 5.42 16.61
N GLU A 29 14.22 6.26 17.62
CA GLU A 29 13.83 5.84 18.98
C GLU A 29 12.42 5.23 19.04
N MET A 30 11.56 5.57 18.09
CA MET A 30 10.20 5.00 17.97
C MET A 30 10.17 3.74 17.11
N SER A 31 11.33 3.24 16.67
CA SER A 31 11.42 1.98 15.94
C SER A 31 11.24 0.79 16.90
N PHE A 32 10.52 -0.23 16.45
CA PHE A 32 10.37 -1.48 17.19
C PHE A 32 11.17 -2.56 16.48
N LEU A 33 12.18 -3.11 17.17
CA LEU A 33 13.14 -4.07 16.59
C LEU A 33 13.81 -3.53 15.30
N GLY A 34 14.09 -2.22 15.26
CA GLY A 34 14.67 -1.56 14.10
C GLY A 34 13.72 -1.40 12.91
N GLN A 35 12.44 -1.73 13.07
CA GLN A 35 11.39 -1.53 12.06
C GLN A 35 10.50 -0.33 12.43
N ILE A 36 10.02 0.38 11.42
CA ILE A 36 9.10 1.52 11.54
C ILE A 36 7.82 1.15 10.78
N PRO A 37 6.62 1.50 11.27
CA PRO A 37 5.39 1.31 10.51
C PRO A 37 5.46 2.01 9.15
N ASP A 38 5.01 1.34 8.09
CA ASP A 38 4.96 1.92 6.74
C ASP A 38 3.56 2.49 6.51
N LEU A 39 3.32 3.70 7.03
CA LEU A 39 2.02 4.38 6.95
C LEU A 39 1.64 4.69 5.50
N MET A 40 2.62 5.05 4.67
CA MET A 40 2.40 5.31 3.24
C MET A 40 1.88 4.05 2.54
N PHE A 41 2.53 2.90 2.78
CA PHE A 41 2.09 1.62 2.25
C PHE A 41 0.69 1.23 2.71
N VAL A 42 0.42 1.29 4.02
CA VAL A 42 -0.89 0.92 4.58
C VAL A 42 -2.00 1.82 4.03
N PHE A 43 -1.74 3.13 3.92
CA PHE A 43 -2.71 4.06 3.34
C PHE A 43 -2.96 3.79 1.85
N THR A 44 -1.93 3.51 1.05
CA THR A 44 -2.10 3.14 -0.36
C THR A 44 -2.91 1.85 -0.52
N VAL A 45 -2.62 0.82 0.29
CA VAL A 45 -3.39 -0.43 0.29
C VAL A 45 -4.85 -0.18 0.63
N PHE A 46 -5.13 0.66 1.62
CA PHE A 46 -6.50 1.00 1.98
C PHE A 46 -7.21 1.84 0.93
N THR A 47 -6.56 2.85 0.36
CA THR A 47 -7.20 3.65 -0.70
C THR A 47 -7.58 2.78 -1.90
N ALA A 48 -6.72 1.84 -2.29
CA ALA A 48 -7.03 0.84 -3.33
C ALA A 48 -8.16 -0.12 -2.94
N TYR A 49 -8.19 -0.54 -1.67
CA TYR A 49 -9.20 -1.46 -1.15
C TYR A 49 -10.60 -0.82 -1.03
N PHE A 50 -10.67 0.41 -0.53
CA PHE A 50 -11.93 1.12 -0.28
C PHE A 50 -12.46 1.87 -1.51
N TYR A 51 -11.58 2.35 -2.40
CA TYR A 51 -11.92 3.26 -3.51
C TYR A 51 -11.45 2.78 -4.90
N ASP A 52 -11.16 1.48 -5.03
CA ASP A 52 -10.70 0.82 -6.25
C ASP A 52 -9.29 1.18 -6.73
N PHE A 53 -8.86 0.45 -7.76
CA PHE A 53 -7.54 0.54 -8.37
C PHE A 53 -7.16 1.96 -8.80
N ARG A 54 -8.06 2.72 -9.43
CA ARG A 54 -7.72 4.03 -10.00
C ARG A 54 -7.26 5.01 -8.92
N ASP A 55 -7.99 5.11 -7.83
CA ASP A 55 -7.66 6.03 -6.75
C ASP A 55 -6.43 5.54 -5.99
N GLY A 56 -6.36 4.23 -5.73
CA GLY A 56 -5.18 3.59 -5.14
C GLY A 56 -3.89 3.76 -5.95
N ALA A 57 -3.97 3.65 -7.28
CA ALA A 57 -2.83 3.78 -8.18
C ALA A 57 -2.28 5.22 -8.19
N ILE A 58 -3.16 6.23 -8.25
CA ILE A 58 -2.76 7.64 -8.20
C ILE A 58 -2.12 7.95 -6.84
N VAL A 59 -2.77 7.55 -5.74
CA VAL A 59 -2.24 7.73 -4.39
C VAL A 59 -0.91 7.00 -4.22
N GLY A 60 -0.80 5.77 -4.72
CA GLY A 60 0.42 4.97 -4.69
C GLY A 60 1.58 5.61 -5.45
N LEU A 61 1.33 6.15 -6.64
CA LEU A 61 2.37 6.86 -7.41
C LEU A 61 2.81 8.15 -6.71
N VAL A 62 1.86 8.96 -6.21
CA VAL A 62 2.18 10.22 -5.54
C VAL A 62 2.93 9.98 -4.23
N LEU A 63 2.43 9.10 -3.36
CA LEU A 63 3.13 8.74 -2.12
C LEU A 63 4.44 8.01 -2.40
N GLY A 64 4.50 7.23 -3.47
CA GLY A 64 5.72 6.52 -3.85
C GLY A 64 6.81 7.48 -4.29
N LEU A 65 6.44 8.54 -5.03
CA LEU A 65 7.36 9.60 -5.40
C LEU A 65 7.85 10.34 -4.16
N LEU A 66 6.95 10.71 -3.26
CA LEU A 66 7.32 11.35 -1.99
C LEU A 66 8.22 10.45 -1.13
N ARG A 67 7.94 9.15 -1.10
CA ARG A 67 8.79 8.15 -0.44
C ARG A 67 10.17 8.12 -1.07
N ASP A 68 10.27 8.09 -2.38
CA ASP A 68 11.56 8.05 -3.09
C ASP A 68 12.37 9.34 -2.89
N CYS A 69 11.71 10.49 -2.72
CA CYS A 69 12.40 11.75 -2.48
C CYS A 69 12.88 11.94 -1.03
N PHE A 70 12.17 11.42 -0.03
CA PHE A 70 12.41 11.76 1.38
C PHE A 70 12.65 10.56 2.32
N CYS A 71 12.27 9.36 1.91
CA CYS A 71 12.34 8.12 2.69
C CYS A 71 12.87 6.94 1.86
N ALA A 72 13.69 7.23 0.85
CA ALA A 72 14.17 6.20 -0.05
C ALA A 72 15.08 5.21 0.69
N PRO A 73 14.86 3.90 0.52
CA PRO A 73 15.80 2.92 1.04
C PRO A 73 17.15 3.08 0.32
N CYS A 74 18.22 3.12 1.09
CA CYS A 74 19.58 3.14 0.56
C CYS A 74 19.97 1.71 0.17
N VAL A 75 20.52 1.53 -1.02
CA VAL A 75 21.08 0.25 -1.47
C VAL A 75 22.57 0.44 -1.70
N THR A 76 23.36 -0.56 -1.34
CA THR A 76 24.80 -0.57 -1.58
C THR A 76 25.05 -0.72 -3.08
N GLY A 77 25.67 0.29 -3.68
CA GLY A 77 26.10 0.30 -5.08
C GLY A 77 27.25 -0.68 -5.33
N LEU A 78 27.59 -0.84 -6.61
CA LEU A 78 28.69 -1.69 -7.09
C LEU A 78 30.04 -1.34 -6.44
N ASP A 79 30.26 -0.05 -6.17
CA ASP A 79 31.50 0.46 -5.56
C ASP A 79 31.51 0.39 -4.02
N GLY A 80 30.50 -0.26 -3.41
CA GLY A 80 30.34 -0.33 -1.96
C GLY A 80 29.76 0.95 -1.32
N THR A 81 29.54 2.01 -2.10
CA THR A 81 28.92 3.26 -1.63
C THR A 81 27.41 3.11 -1.47
N LEU A 82 26.83 3.72 -0.44
CA LEU A 82 25.37 3.78 -0.28
C LEU A 82 24.77 4.73 -1.31
N VAL A 83 23.92 4.20 -2.20
CA VAL A 83 23.22 4.99 -3.21
C VAL A 83 21.72 5.01 -2.86
N VAL A 84 21.13 6.20 -2.92
CA VAL A 84 19.70 6.39 -2.71
C VAL A 84 18.95 5.82 -3.92
N THR A 85 18.03 4.90 -3.68
CA THR A 85 17.23 4.32 -4.78
C THR A 85 16.06 5.23 -5.12
N GLY A 86 15.99 5.68 -6.38
CA GLY A 86 14.87 6.45 -6.92
C GLY A 86 13.94 5.57 -7.75
N GLY A 87 12.62 5.75 -7.60
CA GLY A 87 11.59 5.09 -8.40
C GLY A 87 11.11 3.73 -7.87
N ILE A 88 11.82 3.12 -6.91
CA ILE A 88 11.42 1.85 -6.31
C ILE A 88 10.16 2.03 -5.46
N GLY A 89 10.07 3.09 -4.67
CA GLY A 89 8.90 3.44 -3.87
C GLY A 89 7.67 3.66 -4.73
N MET A 90 7.79 4.39 -5.84
CA MET A 90 6.70 4.52 -6.83
C MET A 90 6.22 3.17 -7.33
N LEU A 91 7.13 2.30 -7.77
CA LEU A 91 6.80 0.98 -8.30
C LEU A 91 6.13 0.12 -7.23
N VAL A 92 6.70 0.05 -6.03
CA VAL A 92 6.21 -0.78 -4.93
C VAL A 92 4.82 -0.34 -4.49
N LEU A 93 4.58 0.96 -4.28
CA LEU A 93 3.28 1.43 -3.84
C LEU A 93 2.22 1.32 -4.94
N PHE A 94 2.60 1.51 -6.21
CA PHE A 94 1.70 1.25 -7.33
C PHE A 94 1.28 -0.23 -7.40
N LEU A 95 2.24 -1.16 -7.29
CA LEU A 95 1.95 -2.60 -7.28
C LEU A 95 1.14 -3.02 -6.05
N ALA A 96 1.39 -2.42 -4.90
CA ALA A 96 0.58 -2.64 -3.69
C ALA A 96 -0.89 -2.22 -3.92
N ALA A 97 -1.12 -1.09 -4.57
CA ALA A 97 -2.47 -0.67 -4.96
C ALA A 97 -3.11 -1.63 -5.97
N ALA A 98 -2.36 -2.07 -6.98
CA ALA A 98 -2.82 -3.06 -7.96
C ALA A 98 -3.27 -4.35 -7.25
N PHE A 99 -2.42 -4.89 -6.39
CA PHE A 99 -2.69 -6.09 -5.62
C PHE A 99 -3.92 -5.95 -4.72
N ALA A 100 -3.97 -4.89 -3.91
CA ALA A 100 -5.06 -4.65 -2.96
C ALA A 100 -6.43 -4.48 -3.64
N SER A 101 -6.45 -3.89 -4.84
CA SER A 101 -7.67 -3.71 -5.63
C SER A 101 -8.14 -4.99 -6.33
N SER A 102 -7.22 -5.89 -6.69
CA SER A 102 -7.48 -7.09 -7.49
C SER A 102 -7.87 -8.30 -6.65
N PHE A 103 -7.34 -8.41 -5.42
CA PHE A 103 -7.50 -9.61 -4.60
C PHE A 103 -8.90 -9.76 -3.97
N PHE A 104 -9.71 -8.69 -3.90
CA PHE A 104 -11.00 -8.71 -3.19
C PHE A 104 -12.19 -8.36 -4.10
N THR A 105 -13.20 -9.23 -4.09
CA THR A 105 -14.50 -8.99 -4.74
C THR A 105 -15.29 -7.88 -4.04
N GLY A 106 -16.21 -7.21 -4.75
CA GLY A 106 -16.98 -6.06 -4.25
C GLY A 106 -17.67 -6.29 -2.91
N ARG A 107 -18.22 -7.49 -2.66
CA ARG A 107 -18.81 -7.86 -1.36
C ARG A 107 -17.81 -7.86 -0.20
N MET A 108 -16.57 -8.30 -0.44
CA MET A 108 -15.52 -8.33 0.59
C MET A 108 -15.02 -6.93 0.90
N LYS A 109 -14.92 -6.04 -0.11
CA LYS A 109 -14.53 -4.62 0.04
C LYS A 109 -15.42 -3.81 0.97
N ARG A 110 -16.59 -4.33 1.39
CA ARG A 110 -17.50 -3.68 2.34
C ARG A 110 -17.16 -3.97 3.79
N ASN A 111 -16.47 -5.07 4.07
CA ASN A 111 -16.22 -5.55 5.42
C ASN A 111 -14.90 -4.97 5.97
N VAL A 112 -14.94 -4.49 7.20
CA VAL A 112 -13.76 -3.90 7.86
C VAL A 112 -12.70 -4.95 8.25
N PRO A 113 -13.06 -6.15 8.77
CA PRO A 113 -12.05 -7.14 9.12
C PRO A 113 -11.18 -7.58 7.93
N PHE A 114 -11.77 -7.63 6.74
CA PHE A 114 -11.05 -8.01 5.52
C PHE A 114 -10.03 -6.96 5.08
N SER A 115 -10.20 -5.67 5.44
CA SER A 115 -9.16 -4.66 5.12
C SER A 115 -7.85 -4.94 5.88
N PHE A 116 -7.94 -5.41 7.12
CA PHE A 116 -6.75 -5.83 7.89
C PHE A 116 -6.08 -7.04 7.26
N ALA A 117 -6.85 -8.01 6.77
CA ALA A 117 -6.32 -9.14 6.03
C ALA A 117 -5.61 -8.70 4.74
N THR A 118 -6.16 -7.73 4.00
CA THR A 118 -5.49 -7.14 2.82
C THR A 118 -4.13 -6.57 3.18
N VAL A 119 -4.04 -5.78 4.25
CA VAL A 119 -2.78 -5.17 4.71
C VAL A 119 -1.80 -6.24 5.16
N ALA A 120 -2.26 -7.27 5.87
CA ALA A 120 -1.42 -8.37 6.31
C ALA A 120 -0.79 -9.10 5.13
N VAL A 121 -1.62 -9.54 4.17
CA VAL A 121 -1.17 -10.27 2.98
C VAL A 121 -0.26 -9.40 2.12
N ALA A 122 -0.64 -8.13 1.89
CA ALA A 122 0.19 -7.21 1.12
C ALA A 122 1.55 -6.96 1.79
N THR A 123 1.60 -6.83 3.12
CA THR A 123 2.85 -6.66 3.88
C THR A 123 3.75 -7.88 3.76
N ILE A 124 3.18 -9.08 3.85
CA ILE A 124 3.93 -10.34 3.69
C ILE A 124 4.53 -10.41 2.29
N ILE A 125 3.72 -10.18 1.24
CA ILE A 125 4.20 -10.20 -0.15
C ILE A 125 5.31 -9.16 -0.35
N TYR A 126 5.10 -7.93 0.12
CA TYR A 126 6.09 -6.86 0.03
C TYR A 126 7.42 -7.24 0.69
N LYS A 127 7.41 -7.76 1.92
CA LYS A 127 8.62 -8.13 2.65
C LYS A 127 9.33 -9.35 2.05
N VAL A 128 8.57 -10.37 1.65
CA VAL A 128 9.14 -11.56 0.99
C VAL A 128 9.75 -11.18 -0.36
N ALA A 129 9.07 -10.36 -1.17
CA ALA A 129 9.61 -9.88 -2.44
C ALA A 129 10.87 -9.03 -2.22
N GLY A 130 10.87 -8.15 -1.21
CA GLY A 130 12.04 -7.36 -0.85
C GLY A 130 13.24 -8.22 -0.42
N TYR A 131 13.00 -9.28 0.35
CA TYR A 131 14.03 -10.24 0.74
C TYR A 131 14.58 -11.03 -0.45
N LEU A 132 13.71 -11.51 -1.35
CA LEU A 132 14.16 -12.21 -2.55
C LEU A 132 14.99 -11.30 -3.46
N LEU A 133 14.58 -10.03 -3.61
CA LEU A 133 15.33 -9.04 -4.38
C LEU A 133 16.68 -8.73 -3.74
N SER A 134 16.76 -8.62 -2.41
CA SER A 134 18.04 -8.38 -1.75
C SER A 134 18.99 -9.57 -1.90
N VAL A 135 18.50 -10.81 -1.72
CA VAL A 135 19.30 -12.03 -1.95
C VAL A 135 19.79 -12.11 -3.39
N LEU A 136 18.93 -11.83 -4.37
CA LEU A 136 19.31 -11.77 -5.78
C LEU A 136 20.37 -10.70 -6.04
N TRP A 137 20.22 -9.50 -5.46
CA TRP A 137 21.19 -8.42 -5.59
C TRP A 137 22.56 -8.81 -5.04
N PHE A 138 22.63 -9.32 -3.81
CA PHE A 138 23.90 -9.74 -3.21
C PHE A 138 24.57 -10.90 -3.96
N SER A 139 23.78 -11.86 -4.45
CA SER A 139 24.28 -12.99 -5.21
C SER A 139 24.85 -12.57 -6.58
N LEU A 140 24.14 -11.70 -7.30
CA LEU A 140 24.52 -11.28 -8.66
C LEU A 140 25.61 -10.19 -8.68
N VAL A 141 25.56 -9.26 -7.73
CA VAL A 141 26.38 -8.03 -7.76
C VAL A 141 27.60 -8.13 -6.88
N GLN A 142 27.43 -8.64 -5.65
CA GLN A 142 28.53 -8.71 -4.68
C GLN A 142 29.23 -10.07 -4.64
N HIS A 143 28.72 -11.06 -5.37
CA HIS A 143 29.20 -12.45 -5.36
C HIS A 143 29.30 -13.06 -3.94
N THR A 144 28.56 -12.51 -2.99
CA THR A 144 28.53 -12.95 -1.59
C THR A 144 27.20 -13.66 -1.32
N VAL A 145 27.27 -14.90 -0.82
CA VAL A 145 26.08 -15.65 -0.39
C VAL A 145 25.84 -15.40 1.09
N THR A 146 25.47 -14.17 1.45
CA THR A 146 24.91 -13.90 2.78
C THR A 146 23.41 -14.20 2.75
N ALA A 147 23.07 -15.49 2.74
CA ALA A 147 21.73 -15.92 3.08
C ALA A 147 21.54 -15.66 4.58
N MET A 148 20.87 -14.57 4.94
CA MET A 148 20.34 -14.44 6.31
C MET A 148 19.48 -15.67 6.59
N ASP A 149 19.59 -16.22 7.80
CA ASP A 149 18.77 -17.36 8.17
C ASP A 149 17.29 -16.97 8.07
N LEU A 150 16.48 -17.88 7.52
CA LEU A 150 15.08 -17.61 7.21
C LEU A 150 14.28 -17.33 8.50
N ALA A 151 14.72 -17.93 9.61
CA ALA A 151 14.20 -17.68 10.95
C ALA A 151 14.48 -16.24 11.41
N ASP A 152 15.70 -15.74 11.21
CA ASP A 152 16.08 -14.37 11.58
C ASP A 152 15.34 -13.33 10.75
N PHE A 153 15.14 -13.61 9.45
CA PHE A 153 14.30 -12.76 8.60
C PHE A 153 12.85 -12.72 9.09
N ALA A 154 12.26 -13.89 9.40
CA ALA A 154 10.87 -13.99 9.82
C ALA A 154 10.63 -13.28 11.16
N LEU A 155 11.48 -13.54 12.16
CA LEU A 155 11.33 -12.99 13.51
C LEU A 155 11.84 -11.56 13.63
N GLY A 156 12.91 -11.21 12.92
CA GLY A 156 13.55 -9.90 13.01
C GLY A 156 12.96 -8.83 12.10
N SER A 157 12.31 -9.20 10.99
CA SER A 157 11.81 -8.22 10.00
C SER A 157 10.34 -8.42 9.64
N LEU A 158 9.91 -9.65 9.33
CA LEU A 158 8.57 -9.91 8.83
C LEU A 158 7.49 -9.70 9.91
N LEU A 159 7.61 -10.38 11.04
CA LEU A 159 6.67 -10.32 12.16
C LEU A 159 6.56 -8.91 12.77
N PRO A 160 7.66 -8.21 13.09
CA PRO A 160 7.60 -6.85 13.62
C PRO A 160 6.91 -5.89 12.66
N GLN A 161 7.24 -5.93 11.36
CA GLN A 161 6.60 -5.07 10.37
C GLN A 161 5.10 -5.38 10.23
N LEU A 162 4.73 -6.66 10.20
CA LEU A 162 3.34 -7.07 10.12
C LEU A 162 2.53 -6.52 11.30
N GLY A 163 3.05 -6.67 12.52
CA GLY A 163 2.45 -6.14 13.73
C GLY A 163 2.30 -4.61 13.68
N LEU A 164 3.37 -3.90 13.35
CA LEU A 164 3.37 -2.44 13.24
C LEU A 164 2.37 -1.94 12.19
N ASN A 165 2.35 -2.54 11.00
CA ASN A 165 1.42 -2.16 9.93
C ASN A 165 -0.04 -2.45 10.31
N LEU A 166 -0.31 -3.54 11.04
CA LEU A 166 -1.65 -3.86 11.53
C LEU A 166 -2.12 -2.89 12.64
N ILE A 167 -1.22 -2.48 13.53
CA ILE A 167 -1.52 -1.47 14.55
C ILE A 167 -1.78 -0.11 13.88
N ALA A 168 -0.91 0.30 12.95
CA ALA A 168 -1.08 1.53 12.17
C ALA A 168 -2.35 1.52 11.30
N ALA A 169 -2.79 0.34 10.87
CA ALA A 169 -4.01 0.18 10.13
C ALA A 169 -5.27 0.58 10.92
N ILE A 170 -5.28 0.43 12.25
CA ILE A 170 -6.45 0.75 13.09
C ILE A 170 -6.89 2.22 12.90
N PRO A 171 -6.06 3.24 13.22
CA PRO A 171 -6.48 4.63 13.07
C PRO A 171 -6.80 5.00 11.62
N LEU A 172 -6.06 4.45 10.65
CA LEU A 172 -6.29 4.72 9.22
C LEU A 172 -7.63 4.17 8.73
N VAL A 173 -8.05 2.98 9.18
CA VAL A 173 -9.37 2.43 8.89
C VAL A 173 -10.47 3.33 9.45
N PHE A 174 -10.33 3.77 10.71
CA PHE A 174 -11.31 4.68 11.31
C PHE A 174 -11.40 5.99 10.52
N LEU A 175 -10.27 6.60 10.20
CA LEU A 175 -10.19 7.85 9.44
C LEU A 175 -10.83 7.70 8.04
N LEU A 176 -10.50 6.64 7.29
CA LEU A 176 -11.08 6.41 5.97
C LEU A 176 -12.55 5.99 6.01
N LYS A 177 -12.98 5.28 7.05
CA LYS A 177 -14.38 4.86 7.19
C LYS A 177 -15.30 6.02 7.52
N PHE A 178 -14.90 6.92 8.42
CA PHE A 178 -15.75 8.00 8.91
C PHE A 178 -15.53 9.33 8.17
N LEU A 179 -14.30 9.61 7.75
CA LEU A 179 -13.90 10.86 7.08
C LEU A 179 -13.42 10.62 5.64
N GLY A 180 -13.74 9.47 5.07
CA GLY A 180 -13.36 9.12 3.70
C GLY A 180 -13.88 10.11 2.64
N PRO A 181 -13.19 10.24 1.49
CA PRO A 181 -13.60 11.09 0.38
C PRO A 181 -15.00 10.77 -0.17
N TYR A 182 -15.45 9.50 -0.04
CA TYR A 182 -16.79 9.05 -0.42
C TYR A 182 -17.47 8.22 0.65
N LYS A 183 -18.81 8.23 0.61
CA LYS A 183 -19.60 7.13 1.17
C LYS A 183 -19.33 5.85 0.37
N ARG A 184 -18.81 4.83 1.06
CA ARG A 184 -18.61 3.46 0.56
C ARG A 184 -19.85 3.00 -0.22
N GLY A 185 -19.69 2.58 -1.48
CA GLY A 185 -20.76 1.98 -2.31
C GLY A 185 -21.72 2.93 -3.05
N SER A 186 -21.44 4.24 -3.15
CA SER A 186 -22.48 5.19 -3.59
C SER A 186 -22.60 5.51 -5.09
N ALA A 187 -21.66 5.13 -5.97
CA ALA A 187 -21.76 5.54 -7.39
C ALA A 187 -21.33 4.51 -8.44
N LYS A 188 -20.35 3.66 -8.15
CA LYS A 188 -19.78 2.72 -9.14
C LYS A 188 -20.39 1.32 -9.05
N ASP A 189 -20.62 0.82 -7.83
CA ASP A 189 -21.28 -0.47 -7.56
C ASP A 189 -22.70 -0.57 -8.15
N LYS A 190 -23.46 0.54 -8.21
CA LYS A 190 -24.81 0.54 -8.80
C LYS A 190 -24.83 0.17 -10.30
N ASN A 191 -23.71 0.32 -11.00
CA ASN A 191 -23.59 -0.10 -12.39
C ASN A 191 -23.05 -1.53 -12.52
N GLU A 192 -22.14 -1.96 -11.65
CA GLU A 192 -21.61 -3.34 -11.67
C GLU A 192 -22.66 -4.36 -11.19
N ASP A 193 -23.44 -4.04 -10.15
CA ASP A 193 -24.57 -4.87 -9.72
C ASP A 193 -25.67 -4.94 -10.80
N LYS A 194 -25.83 -3.90 -11.64
CA LYS A 194 -26.77 -3.92 -12.78
C LYS A 194 -26.29 -4.78 -13.94
N ILE A 195 -24.98 -4.92 -14.14
CA ILE A 195 -24.40 -5.77 -15.19
C ILE A 195 -24.45 -7.24 -14.78
N ILE A 196 -24.30 -7.54 -13.48
CA ILE A 196 -24.39 -8.90 -12.94
C ILE A 196 -25.86 -9.33 -12.73
N SER A 197 -26.74 -8.39 -12.39
CA SER A 197 -28.20 -8.56 -12.39
C SER A 197 -28.75 -8.45 -13.82
N GLY A 198 -28.27 -9.31 -14.72
CA GLY A 198 -28.84 -9.49 -16.05
C GLY A 198 -30.31 -9.90 -15.95
N GLU A 199 -31.19 -8.90 -15.83
CA GLU A 199 -32.58 -8.99 -16.25
C GLU A 199 -32.53 -9.38 -17.73
N GLY A 200 -32.89 -10.64 -17.98
CA GLY A 200 -33.09 -11.17 -19.31
C GLY A 200 -34.21 -10.41 -20.00
N ASN A 201 -33.85 -9.34 -20.70
CA ASN A 201 -34.55 -8.97 -21.92
C ASN A 201 -34.02 -9.90 -23.02
N TRP A 202 -34.57 -11.11 -23.02
CA TRP A 202 -34.53 -11.95 -24.21
C TRP A 202 -35.18 -11.17 -25.36
N VAL A 203 -34.46 -11.18 -26.46
CA VAL A 203 -34.84 -10.68 -27.78
C VAL A 203 -36.29 -11.05 -28.09
N THR A 204 -37.19 -10.07 -28.12
CA THR A 204 -38.41 -10.12 -28.93
C THR A 204 -38.20 -9.20 -30.12
N TYR A 205 -37.85 -9.77 -31.26
CA TYR A 205 -38.50 -9.65 -32.57
C TYR A 205 -37.86 -10.67 -33.51
#